data_AF-A0A8X8AJZ6-F1
#
_entry.id   AF-A0A8X8AJZ6-F1
#
_cell.length_a   1.000
_cell.length_b   1.000
_cell.length_c   1.000
_cell.angle_alpha   90.00
_cell.angle_beta   90.00
_cell.angle_gamma   90.00
#
_symmetry.space_group_name_H-M   'P 1'
#
loop_
_entity.id
_entity.type
_entity.pdbx_description
1 polymer ?
#
loop_
_entity_poly.entity_id
_entity_poly.type
_entity_poly.pdbx_seq_one_letter_code
_entity_poly.pdbx_strand_id
1 'polypeptide(L)'
;MVLSSSSILSILVVLLLSPFVVSFTIQDRFLQCLSTTSHSPYPFSTAMYTPIDNSSFATVLLSTAQNLRYTLPSVPKPEFIFTPLNESDIQAAVVCCKQLGIHFRVRSGGHDYEAVSYVSEIESPFIIIDLAKLRSIDVDIEDSSAWVQAGATNGELYYRIAEKSKTHGFAAGLCTSLGIGGHITGGAYGPMMRKYGLGADNVLDARIIDAQGRILDRQAMGEELFWSIRGGGGGSFGIITAWKVKLVPVPENVTVFTVRKTLEQGATKLLYRWQQVADKLDEDLFIRVIIQTAGNKGNRTISTSYNAVFLGDANRLLKVMEEGFPELGLTPKDCIETTWLGSVLYIGGYPSTTPPEVLLQAKNILKSYFKAKSDFVQEPIPETGLEGIWIRFLQEDSPLMIWNPYGGMMSKISESETPFPHRKGDLFMIQYVTGWQNASGNVGRHIKWMRGLYKYMTPYVSKNPREAYVNYRDLDLGMNRNTRTNFKRARVWGAKYYKDNFYRLALVKSIVDPENIFRHEQSIPPLPLHMRLFFKGKSGYAKELVPATALEELWELLLEQEFPVVAFTPYGGKMSKIPFPHGNSFSFPS
;
A
#
# COMPACT_ATOMS: atom_id res chain seq x y z
N MET A 1 66.80 -63.99 4.54
CA MET A 1 65.76 -64.40 3.58
C MET A 1 64.60 -63.44 3.72
N VAL A 2 64.18 -62.91 2.57
CA VAL A 2 63.17 -61.87 2.37
C VAL A 2 61.80 -62.38 2.84
N LEU A 3 61.11 -61.62 3.68
CA LEU A 3 59.67 -61.79 3.90
C LEU A 3 58.92 -60.67 3.19
N SER A 4 57.93 -61.13 2.44
CA SER A 4 57.24 -60.51 1.32
C SER A 4 56.42 -59.26 1.66
N SER A 5 56.64 -58.22 0.87
CA SER A 5 55.81 -57.02 0.73
C SER A 5 54.60 -57.32 -0.16
N SER A 6 53.47 -57.77 0.40
CA SER A 6 52.20 -57.89 -0.34
C SER A 6 50.96 -57.96 0.57
N SER A 7 50.76 -56.97 1.46
CA SER A 7 49.46 -56.82 2.16
C SER A 7 49.02 -55.38 2.43
N ILE A 8 49.73 -54.36 1.93
CA ILE A 8 49.40 -52.94 2.21
C ILE A 8 48.58 -52.29 1.07
N LEU A 9 48.35 -52.98 -0.05
CA LEU A 9 47.65 -52.43 -1.22
C LEU A 9 46.15 -52.77 -1.31
N SER A 10 45.49 -53.09 -0.19
CA SER A 10 44.03 -53.33 -0.18
C SER A 10 43.27 -52.49 0.84
N ILE A 11 43.94 -51.64 1.61
CA ILE A 11 43.29 -50.72 2.57
C ILE A 11 43.32 -49.27 2.08
N LEU A 12 44.09 -48.95 1.01
CA LEU A 12 44.18 -47.60 0.46
C LEU A 12 43.29 -47.31 -0.77
N VAL A 13 42.29 -48.16 -1.06
CA VAL A 13 41.33 -47.94 -2.17
C VAL A 13 39.90 -47.71 -1.67
N VAL A 14 39.61 -47.91 -0.37
CA VAL A 14 38.26 -47.69 0.20
C VAL A 14 38.05 -46.25 0.71
N LEU A 15 39.08 -45.39 0.68
CA LEU A 15 39.01 -43.99 1.13
C LEU A 15 38.77 -42.95 0.01
N LEU A 16 38.40 -43.38 -1.20
CA LEU A 16 38.08 -42.48 -2.34
C LEU A 16 36.62 -42.56 -2.84
N LEU A 17 35.72 -43.10 -2.02
CA LEU A 17 34.27 -42.94 -2.21
C LEU A 17 33.72 -41.98 -1.16
N SER A 18 34.25 -40.76 -1.13
CA SER A 18 33.48 -39.63 -0.63
C SER A 18 32.24 -39.55 -1.52
N PRO A 19 31.00 -39.69 -1.01
CA PRO A 19 29.86 -39.31 -1.83
C PRO A 19 30.09 -37.84 -2.16
N PHE A 20 30.23 -37.51 -3.44
CA PHE A 20 30.06 -36.14 -3.89
C PHE A 20 28.67 -35.73 -3.43
N VAL A 21 28.58 -35.05 -2.28
CA VAL A 21 27.32 -34.45 -1.84
C VAL A 21 27.12 -33.30 -2.81
N VAL A 22 26.37 -33.56 -3.88
CA VAL A 22 25.91 -32.52 -4.79
C VAL A 22 25.02 -31.60 -3.95
N SER A 23 25.56 -30.46 -3.54
CA SER A 23 24.79 -29.44 -2.83
C SER A 23 23.83 -28.82 -3.83
N PHE A 24 22.57 -29.27 -3.82
CA PHE A 24 21.51 -28.68 -4.63
C PHE A 24 21.32 -27.21 -4.28
N THR A 25 21.26 -26.34 -5.29
CA THR A 25 20.98 -24.92 -5.10
C THR A 25 19.55 -24.73 -4.57
N ILE A 26 19.24 -23.56 -4.02
CA ILE A 26 17.87 -23.21 -3.60
C ILE A 26 16.91 -23.35 -4.79
N GLN A 27 17.37 -22.98 -5.98
CA GLN A 27 16.66 -23.13 -7.24
C GLN A 27 16.35 -24.60 -7.55
N ASP A 28 17.35 -25.49 -7.47
CA ASP A 28 17.16 -26.92 -7.78
C ASP A 28 16.15 -27.57 -6.84
N ARG A 29 16.27 -27.28 -5.53
CA ARG A 29 15.33 -27.77 -4.52
C ARG A 29 13.91 -27.24 -4.77
N PHE A 30 13.79 -25.97 -5.15
CA PHE A 30 12.50 -25.38 -5.48
C PHE A 30 11.87 -26.01 -6.73
N LEU A 31 12.62 -26.20 -7.81
CA LEU A 31 12.14 -26.87 -9.03
C LEU A 31 11.75 -28.33 -8.79
N GLN A 32 12.54 -29.06 -8.02
CA GLN A 32 12.23 -30.44 -7.66
C GLN A 32 10.93 -30.50 -6.86
N CYS A 33 10.76 -29.59 -5.90
CA CYS A 33 9.51 -29.49 -5.14
C CYS A 33 8.32 -29.14 -6.04
N LEU A 34 8.44 -28.14 -6.93
CA LEU A 34 7.37 -27.76 -7.85
C LEU A 34 6.92 -28.93 -8.72
N SER A 35 7.89 -29.65 -9.31
CA SER A 35 7.64 -30.80 -10.19
C SER A 35 6.96 -31.97 -9.47
N THR A 36 7.09 -32.04 -8.13
CA THR A 36 6.43 -33.05 -7.29
C THR A 36 5.07 -32.58 -6.80
N THR A 37 4.88 -31.26 -6.64
CA THR A 37 3.69 -30.67 -6.01
C THR A 37 2.59 -30.34 -7.03
N SER A 38 2.94 -30.05 -8.28
CA SER A 38 1.98 -29.74 -9.34
C SER A 38 2.44 -30.29 -10.69
N HIS A 39 1.47 -30.72 -11.49
CA HIS A 39 1.68 -31.07 -12.88
C HIS A 39 1.36 -29.87 -13.76
N SER A 40 2.40 -29.24 -14.31
CA SER A 40 2.26 -28.18 -15.31
C SER A 40 2.49 -28.76 -16.71
N PRO A 41 1.71 -28.35 -17.72
CA PRO A 41 1.94 -28.74 -19.12
C PRO A 41 3.24 -28.16 -19.69
N TYR A 42 3.92 -27.27 -18.96
CA TYR A 42 5.19 -26.66 -19.36
C TYR A 42 6.27 -26.88 -18.29
N PRO A 43 7.55 -26.97 -18.68
CA PRO A 43 8.64 -27.06 -17.70
C PRO A 43 8.73 -25.78 -16.86
N PHE A 44 8.65 -25.89 -15.53
CA PHE A 44 8.77 -24.75 -14.60
C PHE A 44 10.07 -23.96 -14.75
N SER A 45 11.14 -24.59 -15.27
CA SER A 45 12.40 -23.92 -15.57
C SER A 45 12.25 -22.77 -16.58
N THR A 46 11.27 -22.84 -17.49
CA THR A 46 10.98 -21.77 -18.46
C THR A 46 10.34 -20.52 -17.84
N ALA A 47 9.77 -20.67 -16.64
CA ALA A 47 9.15 -19.60 -15.87
C ALA A 47 10.11 -19.01 -14.81
N MET A 48 11.39 -19.41 -14.81
CA MET A 48 12.39 -18.94 -13.85
C MET A 48 13.52 -18.13 -14.50
N TYR A 49 13.96 -17.11 -13.76
CA TYR A 49 15.06 -16.24 -14.16
C TYR A 49 16.09 -16.18 -13.03
N THR A 50 17.35 -16.49 -13.33
CA THR A 50 18.45 -16.53 -12.36
C THR A 50 19.58 -15.59 -12.78
N PRO A 51 20.38 -15.05 -11.83
CA PRO A 51 21.50 -14.18 -12.17
C PRO A 51 22.60 -14.82 -13.01
N ILE A 52 22.83 -16.14 -12.84
CA ILE A 52 23.99 -16.86 -13.40
C ILE A 52 23.71 -17.32 -14.83
N ASP A 53 22.51 -17.86 -15.09
CA ASP A 53 22.23 -18.59 -16.35
C ASP A 53 21.29 -17.85 -17.30
N ASN A 54 20.71 -16.72 -16.88
CA ASN A 54 19.68 -16.04 -17.64
C ASN A 54 20.01 -14.56 -17.87
N SER A 55 20.45 -14.24 -19.09
CA SER A 55 20.72 -12.85 -19.53
C SER A 55 19.49 -11.92 -19.40
N SER A 56 18.28 -12.48 -19.30
CA SER A 56 17.05 -11.73 -19.10
C SER A 56 16.75 -11.41 -17.64
N PHE A 57 17.45 -11.98 -16.64
CA PHE A 57 17.16 -11.76 -15.21
C PHE A 57 17.11 -10.28 -14.84
N ALA A 58 18.15 -9.52 -15.21
CA ALA A 58 18.19 -8.09 -14.93
C ALA A 58 17.04 -7.35 -15.60
N THR A 59 16.72 -7.68 -16.85
CA THR A 59 15.59 -7.10 -17.59
C THR A 59 14.26 -7.39 -16.91
N VAL A 60 14.02 -8.64 -16.49
CA VAL A 60 12.77 -9.03 -15.80
C VAL A 60 12.68 -8.36 -14.43
N LEU A 61 13.77 -8.34 -13.65
CA LEU A 61 13.82 -7.66 -12.37
C LEU A 61 13.50 -6.16 -12.50
N LEU A 62 14.06 -5.50 -13.51
CA LEU A 62 13.92 -4.06 -13.71
C LEU A 62 12.66 -3.65 -14.49
N SER A 63 11.98 -4.60 -15.15
CA SER A 63 10.83 -4.33 -16.04
C SER A 63 9.72 -3.53 -15.33
N THR A 64 9.31 -3.97 -14.14
CA THR A 64 8.24 -3.36 -13.35
C THR A 64 8.72 -2.71 -12.06
N ALA A 65 10.02 -2.76 -11.72
CA ALA A 65 10.56 -1.99 -10.59
C ALA A 65 10.45 -0.49 -10.88
N GLN A 66 9.60 0.23 -10.14
CA GLN A 66 9.30 1.64 -10.43
C GLN A 66 10.19 2.63 -9.67
N ASN A 67 10.55 2.32 -8.42
CA ASN A 67 11.46 3.17 -7.65
C ASN A 67 12.92 2.75 -7.91
N LEU A 68 13.63 3.56 -8.70
CA LEU A 68 15.02 3.28 -9.11
C LEU A 68 16.01 3.31 -7.93
N ARG A 69 15.63 3.91 -6.78
CA ARG A 69 16.45 3.85 -5.56
C ARG A 69 16.76 2.42 -5.12
N TYR A 70 15.88 1.48 -5.46
CA TYR A 70 16.00 0.07 -5.10
C TYR A 70 16.59 -0.80 -6.21
N THR A 71 16.99 -0.20 -7.33
CA THR A 71 17.66 -0.91 -8.43
C THR A 71 19.18 -0.78 -8.36
N LEU A 72 19.71 -0.03 -7.38
CA LEU A 72 21.16 0.16 -7.19
C LEU A 72 21.86 -1.17 -6.87
N PRO A 73 23.15 -1.34 -7.25
CA PRO A 73 23.91 -2.56 -6.97
C PRO A 73 24.02 -2.90 -5.48
N SER A 74 24.02 -1.91 -4.60
CA SER A 74 24.13 -2.08 -3.14
C SER A 74 22.87 -2.66 -2.48
N VAL A 75 21.74 -2.71 -3.19
CA VAL A 75 20.46 -3.17 -2.65
C VAL A 75 20.36 -4.69 -2.81
N PRO A 76 19.83 -5.43 -1.81
CA PRO A 76 19.65 -6.88 -1.92
C PRO A 76 18.91 -7.29 -3.20
N LYS A 77 19.33 -8.40 -3.81
CA LYS A 77 18.75 -8.97 -5.03
C LYS A 77 18.16 -10.34 -4.71
N PRO A 78 17.08 -10.76 -5.39
CA PRO A 78 16.55 -12.10 -5.21
C PRO A 78 17.50 -13.14 -5.81
N GLU A 79 17.49 -14.35 -5.25
CA GLU A 79 18.20 -15.51 -5.80
C GLU A 79 17.67 -15.86 -7.20
N PHE A 80 16.36 -15.78 -7.39
CA PHE A 80 15.70 -15.94 -8.68
C PHE A 80 14.30 -15.31 -8.68
N ILE A 81 13.74 -15.16 -9.88
CA ILE A 81 12.36 -14.71 -10.12
C ILE A 81 11.58 -15.87 -10.72
N PHE A 82 10.42 -16.18 -10.15
CA PHE A 82 9.45 -17.13 -10.67
C PHE A 82 8.24 -16.37 -11.23
N THR A 83 7.86 -16.67 -12.48
CA THR A 83 6.75 -16.03 -13.22
C THR A 83 5.63 -17.04 -13.47
N PRO A 84 4.77 -17.34 -12.47
CA PRO A 84 3.68 -18.29 -12.62
C PRO A 84 2.75 -17.93 -13.78
N LEU A 85 2.25 -18.92 -14.50
CA LEU A 85 1.34 -18.75 -15.65
C LEU A 85 -0.12 -18.95 -15.27
N ASN A 86 -0.39 -19.68 -14.19
CA ASN A 86 -1.73 -19.97 -13.69
C ASN A 86 -1.75 -20.02 -12.15
N GLU A 87 -2.94 -20.14 -11.55
CA GLU A 87 -3.09 -20.15 -10.09
C GLU A 87 -2.44 -21.38 -9.43
N SER A 88 -2.43 -22.54 -10.09
CA SER A 88 -1.83 -23.77 -9.56
C SER A 88 -0.31 -23.69 -9.42
N ASP A 89 0.36 -22.93 -10.31
CA ASP A 89 1.80 -22.63 -10.21
C ASP A 89 2.09 -21.84 -8.92
N ILE A 90 1.20 -20.91 -8.56
CA ILE A 90 1.33 -20.10 -7.34
C ILE A 90 1.07 -20.97 -6.10
N GLN A 91 0.06 -21.84 -6.13
CA GLN A 91 -0.21 -22.78 -5.04
C GLN A 91 1.03 -23.64 -4.74
N ALA A 92 1.61 -24.24 -5.79
CA ALA A 92 2.82 -25.04 -5.69
C ALA A 92 4.00 -24.21 -5.17
N ALA A 93 4.18 -22.98 -5.65
CA ALA A 93 5.23 -22.09 -5.16
C ALA A 93 5.09 -21.79 -3.67
N VAL A 94 3.89 -21.49 -3.16
CA VAL A 94 3.66 -21.24 -1.73
C VAL A 94 3.95 -22.48 -0.90
N VAL A 95 3.46 -23.65 -1.32
CA VAL A 95 3.72 -24.93 -0.63
C VAL A 95 5.22 -25.22 -0.58
N CYS A 96 5.92 -25.08 -1.70
CA CYS A 96 7.36 -25.33 -1.79
C CYS A 96 8.18 -24.33 -1.00
N CYS A 97 7.85 -23.04 -1.06
CA CYS A 97 8.51 -22.03 -0.24
C CYS A 97 8.36 -22.33 1.26
N LYS A 98 7.17 -22.75 1.69
CA LYS A 98 6.92 -23.14 3.07
C LYS A 98 7.72 -24.38 3.48
N GLN A 99 7.67 -25.46 2.70
CA GLN A 99 8.39 -26.70 2.99
C GLN A 99 9.91 -26.52 3.01
N LEU A 100 10.44 -25.68 2.12
CA LEU A 100 11.88 -25.44 1.97
C LEU A 100 12.40 -24.31 2.86
N GLY A 101 11.52 -23.56 3.54
CA GLY A 101 11.89 -22.39 4.34
C GLY A 101 12.41 -21.22 3.49
N ILE A 102 11.93 -21.07 2.25
CA ILE A 102 12.35 -20.01 1.32
C ILE A 102 11.47 -18.77 1.54
N HIS A 103 12.11 -17.63 1.86
CA HIS A 103 11.44 -16.35 1.88
C HIS A 103 11.12 -15.86 0.46
N PHE A 104 9.94 -15.27 0.26
CA PHE A 104 9.52 -14.77 -1.02
C PHE A 104 8.85 -13.39 -0.90
N ARG A 105 8.96 -12.60 -1.96
CA ARG A 105 8.19 -11.38 -2.20
C ARG A 105 7.26 -11.60 -3.38
N VAL A 106 6.11 -10.94 -3.35
CA VAL A 106 5.12 -11.01 -4.43
C VAL A 106 5.09 -9.69 -5.16
N ARG A 107 5.19 -9.74 -6.49
CA ARG A 107 5.15 -8.55 -7.34
C ARG A 107 4.01 -8.63 -8.34
N SER A 108 3.23 -7.55 -8.37
CA SER A 108 2.27 -7.24 -9.44
C SER A 108 2.86 -6.13 -10.31
N GLY A 109 2.37 -4.88 -10.20
CA GLY A 109 2.87 -3.74 -11.00
C GLY A 109 4.19 -3.11 -10.53
N GLY A 110 4.76 -3.56 -9.39
CA GLY A 110 6.07 -3.12 -8.88
C GLY A 110 6.16 -1.65 -8.42
N HIS A 111 5.02 -1.05 -8.07
CA HIS A 111 4.89 0.36 -7.63
C HIS A 111 5.13 0.59 -6.12
N ASP A 112 5.57 -0.42 -5.37
CA ASP A 112 5.80 -0.23 -3.93
C ASP A 112 6.88 0.84 -3.66
N TYR A 113 6.55 1.83 -2.84
CA TYR A 113 7.40 3.01 -2.63
C TYR A 113 8.73 2.70 -1.94
N GLU A 114 8.76 1.60 -1.18
CA GLU A 114 9.93 1.10 -0.47
C GLU A 114 10.40 -0.25 -1.07
N ALA A 115 9.94 -0.56 -2.29
CA ALA A 115 10.31 -1.73 -3.08
C ALA A 115 10.11 -3.09 -2.40
N VAL A 116 9.25 -3.20 -1.39
CA VAL A 116 9.09 -4.45 -0.62
C VAL A 116 8.57 -5.61 -1.47
N SER A 117 8.07 -5.35 -2.68
CA SER A 117 7.62 -6.38 -3.63
C SER A 117 8.77 -7.03 -4.41
N TYR A 118 9.97 -6.44 -4.38
CA TYR A 118 11.15 -6.95 -5.10
C TYR A 118 12.48 -6.80 -4.35
N VAL A 119 12.45 -6.30 -3.11
CA VAL A 119 13.60 -6.19 -2.19
C VAL A 119 13.18 -6.70 -0.82
N SER A 120 14.10 -7.37 -0.13
CA SER A 120 13.96 -7.77 1.27
C SER A 120 15.13 -7.25 2.09
N GLU A 121 14.85 -6.48 3.14
CA GLU A 121 15.81 -6.00 4.15
C GLU A 121 15.81 -6.87 5.42
N ILE A 122 14.76 -7.68 5.63
CA ILE A 122 14.58 -8.48 6.84
C ILE A 122 15.11 -9.90 6.73
N GLU A 123 15.33 -10.39 5.51
CA GLU A 123 15.66 -11.79 5.25
C GLU A 123 16.31 -11.99 3.89
N SER A 124 17.41 -12.75 3.88
CA SER A 124 18.15 -13.21 2.72
C SER A 124 18.62 -14.65 3.01
N PRO A 125 18.58 -15.58 2.03
CA PRO A 125 18.15 -15.41 0.64
C PRO A 125 16.63 -15.23 0.50
N PHE A 126 16.19 -14.63 -0.61
CA PHE A 126 14.76 -14.49 -0.96
C PHE A 126 14.53 -14.63 -2.46
N ILE A 127 13.29 -14.93 -2.85
CA ILE A 127 12.86 -15.02 -4.25
C ILE A 127 11.74 -14.03 -4.56
N ILE A 128 11.45 -13.79 -5.84
CA ILE A 128 10.26 -13.03 -6.27
C ILE A 128 9.29 -13.98 -6.97
N ILE A 129 8.02 -13.95 -6.56
CA ILE A 129 6.88 -14.49 -7.31
C ILE A 129 6.24 -13.32 -8.07
N ASP A 130 6.46 -13.25 -9.38
CA ASP A 130 6.02 -12.14 -10.23
C ASP A 130 4.77 -12.53 -11.01
N LEU A 131 3.65 -11.88 -10.67
CA LEU A 131 2.32 -12.18 -11.18
C LEU A 131 2.04 -11.57 -12.55
N ALA A 132 3.02 -10.91 -13.18
CA ALA A 132 2.81 -10.18 -14.43
C ALA A 132 2.20 -11.02 -15.57
N LYS A 133 2.23 -12.36 -15.51
CA LYS A 133 1.59 -13.22 -16.53
C LYS A 133 0.10 -13.49 -16.26
N LEU A 134 -0.36 -13.35 -15.01
CA LEU A 134 -1.79 -13.45 -14.66
C LEU A 134 -2.46 -12.09 -14.82
N ARG A 135 -2.85 -11.76 -16.05
CA ARG A 135 -3.39 -10.43 -16.40
C ARG A 135 -4.72 -10.47 -17.18
N SER A 136 -5.46 -11.59 -17.12
CA SER A 136 -6.77 -11.66 -17.78
C SER A 136 -7.76 -10.69 -17.14
N ILE A 137 -8.62 -10.10 -17.97
CA ILE A 137 -9.69 -9.20 -17.56
C ILE A 137 -10.95 -9.61 -18.31
N ASP A 138 -11.99 -9.96 -17.57
CA ASP A 138 -13.30 -10.32 -18.09
C ASP A 138 -14.34 -9.35 -17.54
N VAL A 139 -15.04 -8.65 -18.44
CA VAL A 139 -15.95 -7.54 -18.10
C VAL A 139 -17.37 -7.95 -18.44
N ASP A 140 -18.24 -7.93 -17.44
CA ASP A 140 -19.66 -8.21 -17.56
C ASP A 140 -20.45 -6.92 -17.25
N ILE A 141 -21.02 -6.34 -18.30
CA ILE A 141 -21.81 -5.11 -18.20
C ILE A 141 -23.21 -5.39 -17.63
N GLU A 142 -23.75 -6.60 -17.83
CA GLU A 142 -25.06 -6.97 -17.31
C GLU A 142 -25.01 -7.12 -15.78
N ASP A 143 -23.94 -7.74 -15.26
CA ASP A 143 -23.67 -7.85 -13.81
C ASP A 143 -23.01 -6.58 -13.23
N SER A 144 -22.69 -5.58 -14.07
CA SER A 144 -21.91 -4.40 -13.68
C SER A 144 -20.66 -4.78 -12.88
N SER A 145 -19.92 -5.79 -13.36
CA SER A 145 -18.75 -6.32 -12.66
C SER A 145 -17.63 -6.71 -13.62
N ALA A 146 -16.43 -6.94 -13.08
CA ALA A 146 -15.32 -7.49 -13.84
C ALA A 146 -14.44 -8.39 -12.97
N TRP A 147 -14.01 -9.52 -13.53
CA TRP A 147 -12.93 -10.32 -12.95
C TRP A 147 -11.59 -9.85 -13.52
N VAL A 148 -10.66 -9.51 -12.62
CA VAL A 148 -9.37 -8.90 -12.96
C VAL A 148 -8.26 -9.66 -12.26
N GLN A 149 -7.38 -10.32 -13.02
CA GLN A 149 -6.25 -11.01 -12.43
C GLN A 149 -5.20 -10.02 -11.86
N ALA A 150 -4.50 -10.46 -10.82
CA ALA A 150 -3.66 -9.60 -9.98
C ALA A 150 -2.46 -8.97 -10.71
N GLY A 151 -2.00 -9.55 -11.82
CA GLY A 151 -0.93 -9.01 -12.66
C GLY A 151 -1.38 -7.92 -13.64
N ALA A 152 -2.68 -7.73 -13.84
CA ALA A 152 -3.20 -6.64 -14.66
C ALA A 152 -3.01 -5.28 -13.99
N THR A 153 -2.93 -4.23 -14.80
CA THR A 153 -2.82 -2.84 -14.36
C THR A 153 -4.16 -2.11 -14.38
N ASN A 154 -4.25 -1.00 -13.63
CA ASN A 154 -5.43 -0.11 -13.68
C ASN A 154 -5.74 0.34 -15.12
N GLY A 155 -4.71 0.68 -15.91
CA GLY A 155 -4.86 1.12 -17.29
C GLY A 155 -5.51 0.06 -18.17
N GLU A 156 -5.05 -1.20 -18.06
CA GLU A 156 -5.67 -2.32 -18.78
C GLU A 156 -7.13 -2.51 -18.36
N LEU A 157 -7.43 -2.44 -17.05
CA LEU A 157 -8.80 -2.54 -16.56
C LEU A 157 -9.70 -1.43 -17.11
N TYR A 158 -9.25 -0.17 -17.00
CA TYR A 158 -10.01 0.98 -17.49
C TYR A 158 -10.27 0.90 -18.99
N TYR A 159 -9.27 0.49 -19.77
CA TYR A 159 -9.42 0.29 -21.21
C TYR A 159 -10.48 -0.78 -21.51
N ARG A 160 -10.41 -1.94 -20.84
CA ARG A 160 -11.34 -3.06 -21.09
C ARG A 160 -12.78 -2.75 -20.69
N ILE A 161 -12.99 -1.96 -19.65
CA ILE A 161 -14.33 -1.46 -19.28
C ILE A 161 -14.87 -0.54 -20.38
N ALA A 162 -14.07 0.44 -20.79
CA ALA A 162 -14.48 1.44 -21.78
C ALA A 162 -14.69 0.85 -23.19
N GLU A 163 -13.99 -0.24 -23.52
CA GLU A 163 -14.20 -1.03 -24.74
C GLU A 163 -15.61 -1.66 -24.79
N LYS A 164 -16.17 -2.02 -23.62
CA LYS A 164 -17.49 -2.64 -23.50
C LYS A 164 -18.62 -1.64 -23.27
N SER A 165 -18.35 -0.52 -22.61
CA SER A 165 -19.37 0.46 -22.25
C SER A 165 -18.80 1.87 -22.05
N LYS A 166 -19.49 2.88 -22.58
CA LYS A 166 -19.16 4.31 -22.38
C LYS A 166 -19.66 4.88 -21.06
N THR A 167 -20.55 4.16 -20.38
CA THR A 167 -21.24 4.61 -19.15
C THR A 167 -20.86 3.80 -17.91
N HIS A 168 -19.81 2.98 -18.01
CA HIS A 168 -19.25 2.23 -16.89
C HIS A 168 -17.80 2.65 -16.65
N GLY A 169 -17.41 2.71 -15.38
CA GLY A 169 -16.03 2.96 -14.95
C GLY A 169 -15.70 2.15 -13.70
N PHE A 170 -14.49 2.35 -13.18
CA PHE A 170 -14.08 1.77 -11.90
C PHE A 170 -13.32 2.81 -11.06
N ALA A 171 -13.71 2.98 -9.80
CA ALA A 171 -13.16 3.99 -8.91
C ALA A 171 -11.83 3.52 -8.28
N ALA A 172 -10.72 3.68 -9.02
CA ALA A 172 -9.39 3.34 -8.53
C ALA A 172 -8.34 4.41 -8.86
N GLY A 173 -7.07 4.01 -8.97
CA GLY A 173 -5.92 4.92 -8.99
C GLY A 173 -5.75 5.74 -10.26
N LEU A 174 -5.11 6.90 -10.12
CA LEU A 174 -4.79 7.82 -11.21
C LEU A 174 -3.69 7.29 -12.12
N CYS A 175 -2.67 6.64 -11.54
CA CYS A 175 -1.57 6.06 -12.29
C CYS A 175 -2.03 4.77 -12.99
N THR A 176 -1.78 4.69 -14.29
CA THR A 176 -2.29 3.64 -15.18
C THR A 176 -1.50 2.34 -15.06
N SER A 177 -0.22 2.39 -14.73
CA SER A 177 0.64 1.19 -14.58
C SER A 177 0.61 0.56 -13.19
N LEU A 178 -0.26 1.02 -12.29
CA LEU A 178 -0.46 0.40 -10.98
C LEU A 178 -1.04 -1.00 -11.16
N GLY A 179 -0.37 -2.01 -10.62
CA GLY A 179 -0.87 -3.38 -10.65
C GLY A 179 -1.99 -3.60 -9.63
N ILE A 180 -3.13 -4.10 -10.09
CA ILE A 180 -4.35 -4.27 -9.30
C ILE A 180 -4.13 -5.17 -8.08
N GLY A 181 -3.26 -6.18 -8.19
CA GLY A 181 -2.95 -7.11 -7.11
C GLY A 181 -2.35 -6.45 -5.85
N GLY A 182 -1.59 -5.37 -6.02
CA GLY A 182 -1.09 -4.56 -4.89
C GLY A 182 -1.96 -3.35 -4.57
N HIS A 183 -2.54 -2.73 -5.60
CA HIS A 183 -3.23 -1.45 -5.48
C HIS A 183 -4.49 -1.52 -4.61
N ILE A 184 -5.40 -2.45 -4.90
CA ILE A 184 -6.66 -2.60 -4.15
C ILE A 184 -6.38 -3.00 -2.69
N THR A 185 -5.34 -3.80 -2.45
CA THR A 185 -5.04 -4.30 -1.10
C THR A 185 -4.72 -3.22 -0.08
N GLY A 186 -4.31 -2.04 -0.52
CA GLY A 186 -4.07 -0.89 0.35
C GLY A 186 -5.16 0.18 0.29
N GLY A 187 -6.25 -0.02 -0.47
CA GLY A 187 -7.38 0.92 -0.57
C GLY A 187 -7.71 1.29 -2.02
N ALA A 188 -6.74 1.82 -2.76
CA ALA A 188 -6.89 2.26 -4.15
C ALA A 188 -7.76 3.52 -4.37
N TYR A 189 -7.38 4.66 -3.77
CA TYR A 189 -8.05 5.94 -4.02
C TYR A 189 -7.81 6.50 -5.43
N GLY A 190 -8.73 7.34 -5.93
CA GLY A 190 -8.49 8.20 -7.09
C GLY A 190 -9.61 9.21 -7.40
N PRO A 191 -9.75 9.71 -8.64
CA PRO A 191 -10.56 10.89 -8.94
C PRO A 191 -12.05 10.73 -8.68
N MET A 192 -12.56 9.49 -8.60
CA MET A 192 -13.97 9.22 -8.33
C MET A 192 -14.25 8.92 -6.85
N MET A 193 -13.25 9.03 -5.95
CA MET A 193 -13.40 8.59 -4.56
C MET A 193 -14.43 9.39 -3.76
N ARG A 194 -14.64 10.67 -4.10
CA ARG A 194 -15.67 11.50 -3.46
C ARG A 194 -17.09 11.08 -3.81
N LYS A 195 -17.29 10.37 -4.92
CA LYS A 195 -18.60 9.84 -5.33
C LYS A 195 -18.80 8.36 -4.97
N TYR A 196 -17.75 7.55 -5.14
CA TYR A 196 -17.86 6.08 -5.07
C TYR A 196 -16.97 5.44 -4.01
N GLY A 197 -16.18 6.20 -3.27
CA GLY A 197 -15.20 5.65 -2.33
C GLY A 197 -13.98 5.05 -3.04
N LEU A 198 -13.27 4.18 -2.34
CA LEU A 198 -12.03 3.57 -2.80
C LEU A 198 -12.27 2.39 -3.75
N GLY A 199 -11.23 1.95 -4.46
CA GLY A 199 -11.29 0.71 -5.24
C GLY A 199 -11.61 -0.50 -4.35
N ALA A 200 -11.10 -0.52 -3.13
CA ALA A 200 -11.39 -1.54 -2.11
C ALA A 200 -12.84 -1.51 -1.59
N ASP A 201 -13.51 -0.35 -1.65
CA ASP A 201 -14.93 -0.23 -1.29
C ASP A 201 -15.84 -0.81 -2.39
N ASN A 202 -15.30 -0.99 -3.61
CA ASN A 202 -16.02 -1.44 -4.80
C ASN A 202 -15.59 -2.85 -5.25
N VAL A 203 -15.36 -3.75 -4.30
CA VAL A 203 -15.00 -5.15 -4.55
C VAL A 203 -16.12 -6.07 -4.10
N LEU A 204 -16.50 -7.02 -4.96
CA LEU A 204 -17.55 -8.00 -4.70
C LEU A 204 -16.98 -9.33 -4.18
N ASP A 205 -15.84 -9.75 -4.74
CA ASP A 205 -15.17 -11.04 -4.46
C ASP A 205 -13.67 -10.95 -4.76
N ALA A 206 -12.89 -11.96 -4.38
CA ALA A 206 -11.47 -12.10 -4.67
C ALA A 206 -11.09 -13.58 -4.70
N ARG A 207 -10.05 -13.93 -5.46
CA ARG A 207 -9.34 -15.20 -5.29
C ARG A 207 -7.99 -14.96 -4.64
N ILE A 208 -7.70 -15.73 -3.59
CA ILE A 208 -6.46 -15.64 -2.82
C ILE A 208 -5.86 -17.02 -2.58
N ILE A 209 -4.53 -17.10 -2.57
CA ILE A 209 -3.80 -18.28 -2.12
C ILE A 209 -3.28 -18.04 -0.71
N ASP A 210 -3.70 -18.89 0.22
CA ASP A 210 -3.39 -18.79 1.65
C ASP A 210 -2.06 -19.47 2.04
N ALA A 211 -1.79 -19.53 3.35
CA ALA A 211 -0.52 -20.07 3.88
C ALA A 211 -0.39 -21.59 3.78
N GLN A 212 -1.45 -22.27 3.32
CA GLN A 212 -1.49 -23.71 3.07
C GLN A 212 -1.51 -24.00 1.55
N GLY A 213 -1.46 -22.97 0.70
CA GLY A 213 -1.51 -23.12 -0.74
C GLY A 213 -2.91 -23.39 -1.29
N ARG A 214 -3.98 -23.12 -0.53
CA ARG A 214 -5.36 -23.28 -0.99
C ARG A 214 -5.81 -22.03 -1.74
N ILE A 215 -6.51 -22.19 -2.86
CA ILE A 215 -7.23 -21.10 -3.52
C ILE A 215 -8.57 -20.93 -2.81
N LEU A 216 -8.83 -19.71 -2.34
CA LEU A 216 -10.05 -19.34 -1.65
C LEU A 216 -10.72 -18.19 -2.41
N ASP A 217 -12.00 -18.33 -2.71
CA ASP A 217 -12.88 -17.21 -3.04
C ASP A 217 -13.39 -16.53 -1.75
N ARG A 218 -14.24 -15.50 -1.87
CA ARG A 218 -14.82 -14.80 -0.71
C ARG A 218 -15.52 -15.77 0.25
N GLN A 219 -16.32 -16.70 -0.29
CA GLN A 219 -17.06 -17.66 0.51
C GLN A 219 -16.10 -18.56 1.31
N ALA A 220 -15.08 -19.11 0.66
CA ALA A 220 -14.12 -20.02 1.27
C ALA A 220 -13.15 -19.32 2.24
N MET A 221 -12.78 -18.07 1.97
CA MET A 221 -11.88 -17.29 2.84
C MET A 221 -12.59 -16.72 4.07
N GLY A 222 -13.90 -16.52 3.99
CA GLY A 222 -14.72 -15.89 5.03
C GLY A 222 -14.56 -14.37 5.08
N GLU A 223 -15.53 -13.71 5.70
CA GLU A 223 -15.65 -12.24 5.68
C GLU A 223 -14.48 -11.52 6.37
N GLU A 224 -13.85 -12.12 7.38
CA GLU A 224 -12.72 -11.50 8.10
C GLU A 224 -11.45 -11.40 7.23
N LEU A 225 -11.14 -12.45 6.47
CA LEU A 225 -10.03 -12.41 5.52
C LEU A 225 -10.40 -11.52 4.33
N PHE A 226 -11.63 -11.60 3.83
CA PHE A 226 -12.12 -10.71 2.77
C PHE A 226 -12.08 -9.23 3.17
N TRP A 227 -12.43 -8.90 4.41
CA TRP A 227 -12.26 -7.56 4.98
C TRP A 227 -10.77 -7.17 5.01
N SER A 228 -9.90 -8.03 5.53
CA SER A 228 -8.47 -7.74 5.70
C SER A 228 -7.74 -7.41 4.39
N ILE A 229 -8.13 -8.06 3.29
CA ILE A 229 -7.49 -7.83 1.99
C ILE A 229 -7.99 -6.57 1.26
N ARG A 230 -9.06 -5.92 1.75
CA ARG A 230 -9.62 -4.69 1.16
C ARG A 230 -9.09 -3.41 1.84
N GLY A 231 -7.80 -3.38 2.15
CA GLY A 231 -7.15 -2.20 2.75
C GLY A 231 -6.00 -2.51 3.71
N GLY A 232 -5.82 -3.76 4.13
CA GLY A 232 -4.80 -4.17 5.12
C GLY A 232 -3.37 -4.26 4.60
N GLY A 233 -3.13 -3.87 3.35
CA GLY A 233 -1.83 -3.88 2.69
C GLY A 233 -1.42 -5.25 2.17
N GLY A 234 -1.03 -5.30 0.89
CA GLY A 234 -0.56 -6.52 0.23
C GLY A 234 0.71 -7.08 0.86
N GLY A 235 0.86 -8.41 0.82
CA GLY A 235 2.02 -9.13 1.37
C GLY A 235 1.88 -9.58 2.82
N SER A 236 0.71 -9.38 3.45
CA SER A 236 0.44 -9.82 4.84
C SER A 236 -0.47 -11.05 4.96
N PHE A 237 -1.39 -11.29 4.02
CA PHE A 237 -2.50 -12.25 4.22
C PHE A 237 -2.59 -13.40 3.22
N GLY A 238 -1.74 -13.39 2.18
CA GLY A 238 -1.78 -14.35 1.09
C GLY A 238 -1.35 -13.73 -0.24
N ILE A 239 -1.49 -14.51 -1.31
CA ILE A 239 -1.26 -14.06 -2.69
C ILE A 239 -2.60 -13.89 -3.38
N ILE A 240 -3.05 -12.65 -3.58
CA ILE A 240 -4.24 -12.37 -4.41
C ILE A 240 -3.93 -12.77 -5.85
N THR A 241 -4.80 -13.58 -6.46
CA THR A 241 -4.69 -13.98 -7.87
C THR A 241 -5.70 -13.25 -8.75
N ALA A 242 -6.87 -12.86 -8.20
CA ALA A 242 -7.86 -12.06 -8.92
C ALA A 242 -8.80 -11.29 -7.98
N TRP A 243 -9.40 -10.22 -8.50
CA TRP A 243 -10.49 -9.48 -7.87
C TRP A 243 -11.74 -9.52 -8.74
N LYS A 244 -12.92 -9.68 -8.13
CA LYS A 244 -14.19 -9.33 -8.77
C LYS A 244 -14.56 -7.91 -8.34
N VAL A 245 -14.45 -6.96 -9.24
CA VAL A 245 -14.73 -5.55 -8.96
C VAL A 245 -16.16 -5.18 -9.37
N LYS A 246 -16.77 -4.25 -8.65
CA LYS A 246 -18.04 -3.62 -9.01
C LYS A 246 -17.77 -2.42 -9.90
N LEU A 247 -18.35 -2.40 -11.09
CA LEU A 247 -18.32 -1.26 -11.98
C LEU A 247 -19.32 -0.20 -11.50
N VAL A 248 -18.98 1.06 -11.74
CA VAL A 248 -19.78 2.21 -11.30
C VAL A 248 -20.26 3.01 -12.51
N PRO A 249 -21.45 3.64 -12.44
CA PRO A 249 -21.95 4.44 -13.54
C PRO A 249 -21.09 5.70 -13.73
N VAL A 250 -20.82 6.04 -14.98
CA VAL A 250 -20.21 7.32 -15.36
C VAL A 250 -21.04 7.93 -16.49
N PRO A 251 -21.17 9.27 -16.57
CA PRO A 251 -21.82 9.88 -17.73
C PRO A 251 -20.98 9.64 -18.99
N GLU A 252 -21.63 9.60 -20.15
CA GLU A 252 -20.91 9.45 -21.43
C GLU A 252 -19.90 10.57 -21.67
N ASN A 253 -20.20 11.75 -21.15
CA ASN A 253 -19.37 12.94 -21.22
C ASN A 253 -19.03 13.43 -19.80
N VAL A 254 -17.74 13.65 -19.55
CA VAL A 254 -17.19 14.21 -18.31
C VAL A 254 -16.38 15.45 -18.65
N THR A 255 -16.20 16.34 -17.69
CA THR A 255 -15.42 17.56 -17.88
C THR A 255 -14.12 17.50 -17.08
N VAL A 256 -13.00 17.87 -17.71
CA VAL A 256 -11.70 18.02 -17.04
C VAL A 256 -11.18 19.43 -17.20
N PHE A 257 -10.37 19.87 -16.24
CA PHE A 257 -9.63 21.13 -16.35
C PHE A 257 -8.33 21.10 -15.56
N THR A 258 -7.41 22.02 -15.91
CA THR A 258 -6.22 22.31 -15.11
C THR A 258 -5.98 23.82 -15.09
N VAL A 259 -6.17 24.45 -13.94
CA VAL A 259 -5.85 25.87 -13.74
C VAL A 259 -4.56 25.96 -12.93
N ARG A 260 -3.59 26.75 -13.40
CA ARG A 260 -2.30 26.94 -12.74
C ARG A 260 -2.21 28.35 -12.16
N LYS A 261 -1.70 28.45 -10.92
CA LYS A 261 -1.38 29.72 -10.25
C LYS A 261 0.01 29.66 -9.63
N THR A 262 0.82 30.69 -9.86
CA THR A 262 2.10 30.90 -9.17
C THR A 262 1.92 31.72 -7.89
N LEU A 263 2.97 31.82 -7.05
CA LEU A 263 2.92 32.65 -5.85
C LEU A 263 2.57 34.11 -6.15
N GLU A 264 3.12 34.65 -7.24
CA GLU A 264 2.87 36.02 -7.71
C GLU A 264 1.42 36.24 -8.14
N GLN A 265 0.71 35.17 -8.48
CA GLN A 265 -0.71 35.17 -8.84
C GLN A 265 -1.63 34.84 -7.65
N GLY A 266 -1.13 34.90 -6.42
CA GLY A 266 -1.92 34.67 -5.21
C GLY A 266 -2.13 33.18 -4.85
N ALA A 267 -1.26 32.28 -5.30
CA ALA A 267 -1.41 30.84 -5.06
C ALA A 267 -1.56 30.44 -3.58
N THR A 268 -0.88 31.14 -2.64
CA THR A 268 -1.02 30.86 -1.20
C THR A 268 -2.46 31.02 -0.72
N LYS A 269 -3.09 32.17 -1.03
CA LYS A 269 -4.46 32.47 -0.62
C LYS A 269 -5.46 31.54 -1.30
N LEU A 270 -5.26 31.25 -2.58
CA LEU A 270 -6.12 30.35 -3.31
C LEU A 270 -6.04 28.91 -2.79
N LEU A 271 -4.83 28.45 -2.44
CA LEU A 271 -4.63 27.12 -1.85
C LEU A 271 -5.26 27.06 -0.45
N TYR A 272 -5.13 28.12 0.36
CA TYR A 272 -5.83 28.22 1.62
C TYR A 272 -7.34 28.12 1.45
N ARG A 273 -7.90 28.84 0.45
CA ARG A 273 -9.32 28.76 0.11
C ARG A 273 -9.74 27.35 -0.33
N TRP A 274 -8.95 26.69 -1.17
CA TRP A 274 -9.19 25.32 -1.60
C TRP A 274 -9.34 24.35 -0.42
N GLN A 275 -8.47 24.46 0.60
CA GLN A 275 -8.56 23.60 1.81
C GLN A 275 -9.89 23.73 2.54
N GLN A 276 -10.55 24.89 2.45
CA GLN A 276 -11.80 25.15 3.16
C GLN A 276 -13.01 24.57 2.43
N VAL A 277 -12.94 24.42 1.11
CA VAL A 277 -14.11 24.09 0.26
C VAL A 277 -14.03 22.74 -0.43
N ALA A 278 -12.84 22.24 -0.75
CA ALA A 278 -12.68 21.13 -1.69
C ALA A 278 -13.33 19.81 -1.22
N ASP A 279 -13.38 19.55 0.08
CA ASP A 279 -14.07 18.40 0.67
C ASP A 279 -15.60 18.53 0.67
N LYS A 280 -16.12 19.75 0.50
CA LYS A 280 -17.54 20.12 0.61
C LYS A 280 -18.21 20.37 -0.74
N LEU A 281 -17.43 20.44 -1.83
CA LEU A 281 -17.95 20.62 -3.18
C LEU A 281 -18.83 19.42 -3.59
N ASP A 282 -19.58 19.59 -4.68
CA ASP A 282 -20.40 18.54 -5.30
C ASP A 282 -19.63 17.20 -5.40
N GLU A 283 -20.25 16.08 -5.07
CA GLU A 283 -19.61 14.75 -5.05
C GLU A 283 -19.13 14.30 -6.44
N ASP A 284 -19.70 14.86 -7.51
CA ASP A 284 -19.25 14.65 -8.88
C ASP A 284 -17.92 15.35 -9.20
N LEU A 285 -17.48 16.29 -8.35
CA LEU A 285 -16.30 17.12 -8.56
C LEU A 285 -15.11 16.66 -7.72
N PHE A 286 -14.02 16.32 -8.39
CA PHE A 286 -12.72 16.09 -7.77
C PHE A 286 -11.73 17.12 -8.29
N ILE A 287 -11.11 17.88 -7.38
CA ILE A 287 -10.07 18.87 -7.70
C ILE A 287 -8.86 18.62 -6.81
N ARG A 288 -7.84 17.93 -7.32
CA ARG A 288 -6.55 17.83 -6.62
C ARG A 288 -5.69 19.06 -6.88
N VAL A 289 -4.76 19.33 -5.96
CA VAL A 289 -3.73 20.35 -6.17
C VAL A 289 -2.37 19.68 -6.33
N ILE A 290 -1.72 19.94 -7.45
CA ILE A 290 -0.34 19.54 -7.71
C ILE A 290 0.56 20.75 -7.44
N ILE A 291 1.48 20.61 -6.50
CA ILE A 291 2.34 21.67 -5.98
C ILE A 291 3.79 21.30 -6.30
N GLN A 292 4.48 22.17 -7.04
CA GLN A 292 5.87 21.96 -7.43
C GLN A 292 6.56 23.29 -7.72
N THR A 293 7.88 23.28 -7.88
CA THR A 293 8.60 24.48 -8.30
C THR A 293 8.40 24.76 -9.79
N ALA A 294 8.31 26.03 -10.18
CA ALA A 294 8.23 26.51 -11.55
C ALA A 294 9.32 27.57 -11.82
N GLY A 295 9.61 27.84 -13.09
CA GLY A 295 10.64 28.79 -13.52
C GLY A 295 12.05 28.19 -13.68
N ASN A 296 13.00 29.02 -14.09
CA ASN A 296 14.39 28.64 -14.37
C ASN A 296 15.30 28.78 -13.14
N LYS A 297 16.53 28.23 -13.19
CA LYS A 297 17.49 28.16 -12.05
C LYS A 297 17.76 29.47 -11.29
N GLY A 298 17.52 30.65 -11.89
CA GLY A 298 17.70 31.95 -11.25
C GLY A 298 16.42 32.68 -10.80
N ASN A 299 15.23 32.18 -11.19
CA ASN A 299 13.94 32.79 -10.86
C ASN A 299 12.89 31.69 -10.60
N ARG A 300 13.16 30.86 -9.59
CA ARG A 300 12.25 29.76 -9.19
C ARG A 300 11.13 30.32 -8.31
N THR A 301 9.91 29.95 -8.63
CA THR A 301 8.72 30.20 -7.81
C THR A 301 8.00 28.88 -7.51
N ILE A 302 6.91 28.93 -6.75
CA ILE A 302 6.03 27.79 -6.52
C ILE A 302 4.80 27.91 -7.43
N SER A 303 4.41 26.79 -8.04
CA SER A 303 3.21 26.65 -8.82
C SER A 303 2.25 25.69 -8.14
N THR A 304 0.99 26.09 -8.03
CA THR A 304 -0.15 25.24 -7.66
C THR A 304 -0.98 24.98 -8.92
N SER A 305 -1.25 23.72 -9.25
CA SER A 305 -2.05 23.33 -10.40
C SER A 305 -3.29 22.56 -9.92
N TYR A 306 -4.45 23.18 -10.08
CA TYR A 306 -5.76 22.65 -9.71
C TYR A 306 -6.25 21.78 -10.86
N ASN A 307 -6.08 20.47 -10.72
CA ASN A 307 -6.30 19.47 -11.76
C ASN A 307 -7.53 18.64 -11.40
N ALA A 308 -8.51 18.57 -12.29
CA ALA A 308 -9.85 18.16 -11.92
C ALA A 308 -10.52 17.19 -12.90
N VAL A 309 -11.44 16.39 -12.35
CA VAL A 309 -12.44 15.61 -13.08
C VAL A 309 -13.79 15.96 -12.50
N PHE A 310 -14.76 16.23 -13.38
CA PHE A 310 -16.16 16.42 -13.03
C PHE A 310 -17.02 15.42 -13.80
N LEU A 311 -17.80 14.63 -13.07
CA LEU A 311 -18.73 13.66 -13.66
C LEU A 311 -20.01 14.35 -14.13
N GLY A 312 -19.86 15.24 -15.12
CA GLY A 312 -20.93 15.99 -15.77
C GLY A 312 -20.40 16.95 -16.84
N ASP A 313 -21.31 17.72 -17.44
CA ASP A 313 -20.99 18.71 -18.49
C ASP A 313 -20.36 20.00 -17.93
N ALA A 314 -19.76 20.78 -18.82
CA ALA A 314 -19.04 22.00 -18.47
C ALA A 314 -19.96 23.10 -17.94
N ASN A 315 -21.23 23.16 -18.38
CA ASN A 315 -22.16 24.20 -17.92
C ASN A 315 -22.53 23.97 -16.45
N ARG A 316 -22.80 22.73 -16.05
CA ARG A 316 -23.04 22.39 -14.64
C ARG A 316 -21.77 22.61 -13.82
N LEU A 317 -20.60 22.22 -14.32
CA LEU A 317 -19.33 22.46 -13.64
C LEU A 317 -19.13 23.94 -13.31
N LEU A 318 -19.36 24.83 -14.29
CA LEU A 318 -19.18 26.26 -14.09
C LEU A 318 -20.09 26.83 -13.00
N LYS A 319 -21.34 26.36 -12.90
CA LYS A 319 -22.26 26.73 -11.82
C LYS A 319 -21.76 26.26 -10.45
N VAL A 320 -21.34 24.99 -10.36
CA VAL A 320 -20.76 24.44 -9.13
C VAL A 320 -19.54 25.25 -8.68
N MET A 321 -18.70 25.67 -9.64
CA MET A 321 -17.50 26.46 -9.35
C MET A 321 -17.81 27.91 -9.00
N GLU A 322 -18.80 28.54 -9.63
CA GLU A 322 -19.25 29.90 -9.30
C GLU A 322 -19.80 29.98 -7.86
N GLU A 323 -20.56 28.97 -7.43
CA GLU A 323 -21.13 28.92 -6.08
C GLU A 323 -20.10 28.49 -5.01
N GLY A 324 -19.30 27.47 -5.31
CA GLY A 324 -18.47 26.80 -4.31
C GLY A 324 -17.01 27.26 -4.25
N PHE A 325 -16.42 27.67 -5.37
CA PHE A 325 -15.01 28.05 -5.44
C PHE A 325 -14.70 29.09 -6.55
N PRO A 326 -15.39 30.24 -6.56
CA PRO A 326 -15.26 31.24 -7.63
C PRO A 326 -13.85 31.85 -7.70
N GLU A 327 -13.09 31.84 -6.61
CA GLU A 327 -11.75 32.42 -6.50
C GLU A 327 -10.73 31.74 -7.44
N LEU A 328 -10.99 30.50 -7.89
CA LEU A 328 -10.16 29.83 -8.89
C LEU A 328 -10.18 30.56 -10.24
N GLY A 329 -11.30 31.23 -10.55
CA GLY A 329 -11.52 31.93 -11.80
C GLY A 329 -11.60 30.99 -13.00
N LEU A 330 -12.26 29.84 -12.84
CA LEU A 330 -12.48 28.88 -13.92
C LEU A 330 -13.39 29.49 -15.00
N THR A 331 -13.02 29.33 -16.27
CA THR A 331 -13.80 29.83 -17.41
C THR A 331 -14.20 28.69 -18.35
N PRO A 332 -15.17 28.89 -19.27
CA PRO A 332 -15.51 27.89 -20.27
C PRO A 332 -14.32 27.45 -21.13
N LYS A 333 -13.31 28.29 -21.32
CA LYS A 333 -12.11 27.99 -22.14
C LYS A 333 -11.16 27.00 -21.46
N ASP A 334 -11.25 26.86 -20.14
CA ASP A 334 -10.42 25.93 -19.36
C ASP A 334 -11.03 24.52 -19.31
N CYS A 335 -12.31 24.40 -19.65
CA CYS A 335 -13.07 23.16 -19.58
C CYS A 335 -12.91 22.33 -20.86
N ILE A 336 -12.59 21.05 -20.69
CA ILE A 336 -12.50 20.09 -21.78
C ILE A 336 -13.49 18.97 -21.50
N GLU A 337 -14.49 18.83 -22.36
CA GLU A 337 -15.42 17.71 -22.34
C GLU A 337 -14.82 16.51 -23.07
N THR A 338 -14.92 15.33 -22.47
CA THR A 338 -14.30 14.09 -22.95
C THR A 338 -15.02 12.86 -22.38
N THR A 339 -14.67 11.66 -22.85
CA THR A 339 -15.18 10.43 -22.24
C THR A 339 -14.50 10.17 -20.90
N TRP A 340 -15.08 9.30 -20.07
CA TRP A 340 -14.41 8.88 -18.83
C TRP A 340 -12.98 8.36 -19.07
N LEU A 341 -12.77 7.53 -20.11
CA LEU A 341 -11.42 7.05 -20.47
C LEU A 341 -10.49 8.19 -20.93
N GLY A 342 -11.02 9.19 -21.63
CA GLY A 342 -10.28 10.40 -21.96
C GLY A 342 -9.83 11.17 -20.70
N SER A 343 -10.68 11.25 -19.68
CA SER A 343 -10.31 11.84 -18.40
C SER A 343 -9.21 11.07 -17.66
N VAL A 344 -9.17 9.74 -17.80
CA VAL A 344 -8.08 8.89 -17.27
C VAL A 344 -6.75 9.27 -17.90
N LEU A 345 -6.69 9.43 -19.23
CA LEU A 345 -5.48 9.86 -19.93
C LEU A 345 -5.06 11.28 -19.51
N TYR A 346 -6.03 12.19 -19.41
CA TYR A 346 -5.80 13.57 -19.00
C TYR A 346 -5.18 13.66 -17.60
N ILE A 347 -5.78 12.99 -16.62
CA ILE A 347 -5.29 12.98 -15.23
C ILE A 347 -3.98 12.19 -15.07
N GLY A 348 -3.78 11.17 -15.90
CA GLY A 348 -2.53 10.42 -16.02
C GLY A 348 -1.37 11.25 -16.60
N GLY A 349 -1.64 12.45 -17.11
CA GLY A 349 -0.64 13.35 -17.68
C GLY A 349 -0.17 12.95 -19.09
N TYR A 350 -0.97 12.16 -19.81
CA TYR A 350 -0.69 11.81 -21.19
C TYR A 350 -0.93 13.03 -22.10
N PRO A 351 -0.12 13.22 -23.18
CA PRO A 351 -0.44 14.20 -24.22
C PRO A 351 -1.85 13.99 -24.77
N SER A 352 -2.56 15.06 -25.10
CA SER A 352 -3.96 15.01 -25.60
C SER A 352 -4.12 14.24 -26.90
N THR A 353 -3.05 14.05 -27.67
CA THR A 353 -3.02 13.26 -28.91
C THR A 353 -2.77 11.77 -28.69
N THR A 354 -2.59 11.33 -27.43
CA THR A 354 -2.27 9.94 -27.13
C THR A 354 -3.50 9.05 -27.27
N PRO A 355 -3.43 7.97 -28.07
CA PRO A 355 -4.56 7.06 -28.23
C PRO A 355 -4.74 6.18 -26.98
N PRO A 356 -5.98 5.80 -26.58
CA PRO A 356 -6.24 5.05 -25.35
C PRO A 356 -5.56 3.67 -25.26
N GLU A 357 -5.20 3.08 -26.39
CA GLU A 357 -4.46 1.82 -26.50
C GLU A 357 -3.09 1.88 -25.80
N VAL A 358 -2.56 3.08 -25.54
CA VAL A 358 -1.36 3.27 -24.70
C VAL A 358 -1.50 2.60 -23.33
N LEU A 359 -2.73 2.51 -22.80
CA LEU A 359 -3.02 1.90 -21.50
C LEU A 359 -2.74 0.39 -21.50
N LEU A 360 -2.87 -0.27 -22.65
CA LEU A 360 -2.57 -1.70 -22.83
C LEU A 360 -1.07 -2.01 -22.81
N GLN A 361 -0.20 -0.99 -22.90
CA GLN A 361 1.23 -1.21 -22.77
C GLN A 361 1.63 -1.59 -21.34
N ALA A 362 0.77 -1.33 -20.35
CA ALA A 362 0.98 -1.66 -18.93
C ALA A 362 2.33 -1.16 -18.36
N LYS A 363 2.83 -0.04 -18.91
CA LYS A 363 4.14 0.52 -18.58
C LYS A 363 3.99 1.93 -18.04
N ASN A 364 4.87 2.26 -17.11
CA ASN A 364 5.02 3.63 -16.64
C ASN A 364 5.83 4.44 -17.66
N ILE A 365 5.38 5.66 -17.94
CA ILE A 365 6.00 6.56 -18.92
C ILE A 365 7.38 7.02 -18.42
N LEU A 366 7.52 7.24 -17.11
CA LEU A 366 8.75 7.73 -16.49
C LEU A 366 9.00 7.01 -15.16
N LYS A 367 10.20 6.42 -15.04
CA LYS A 367 10.74 5.92 -13.76
C LYS A 367 11.71 6.94 -13.20
N SER A 368 11.76 7.04 -11.88
CA SER A 368 12.68 7.95 -11.19
C SER A 368 13.17 7.32 -9.91
N TYR A 369 14.25 7.88 -9.37
CA TYR A 369 14.60 7.66 -7.99
C TYR A 369 13.73 8.58 -7.14
N PHE A 370 13.07 8.05 -6.12
CA PHE A 370 12.27 8.92 -5.25
C PHE A 370 12.22 8.44 -3.80
N LYS A 371 11.90 9.38 -2.92
CA LYS A 371 11.39 9.14 -1.57
C LYS A 371 10.04 9.84 -1.46
N ALA A 372 9.08 9.15 -0.88
CA ALA A 372 7.75 9.67 -0.64
C ALA A 372 7.31 9.45 0.81
N LYS A 373 6.32 10.24 1.23
CA LYS A 373 5.62 10.17 2.53
C LYS A 373 4.17 10.60 2.33
N SER A 374 3.32 10.42 3.34
CA SER A 374 1.93 10.88 3.31
C SER A 374 1.46 11.41 4.65
N ASP A 375 0.47 12.31 4.63
CA ASP A 375 -0.24 12.82 5.80
C ASP A 375 -1.73 12.99 5.47
N PHE A 376 -2.55 13.08 6.50
CA PHE A 376 -3.95 13.50 6.42
C PHE A 376 -4.13 14.83 7.14
N VAL A 377 -4.95 15.72 6.57
CA VAL A 377 -5.24 17.05 7.14
C VAL A 377 -6.68 17.11 7.57
N GLN A 378 -6.91 17.51 8.83
CA GLN A 378 -8.23 17.57 9.47
C GLN A 378 -8.68 19.02 9.73
N GLU A 379 -7.75 19.97 9.70
CA GLU A 379 -8.01 21.41 9.82
C GLU A 379 -7.17 22.17 8.79
N PRO A 380 -7.66 23.26 8.18
CA PRO A 380 -6.91 24.01 7.17
C PRO A 380 -5.56 24.50 7.69
N ILE A 381 -4.48 24.20 6.96
CA ILE A 381 -3.13 24.68 7.22
C ILE A 381 -3.12 26.20 7.03
N PRO A 382 -2.73 27.00 8.03
CA PRO A 382 -2.73 28.47 7.92
C PRO A 382 -1.77 28.96 6.83
N GLU A 383 -2.00 30.16 6.29
CA GLU A 383 -1.15 30.75 5.25
C GLU A 383 0.33 30.79 5.65
N THR A 384 0.65 31.11 6.91
CA THR A 384 2.03 31.08 7.46
C THR A 384 2.64 29.68 7.45
N GLY A 385 1.81 28.64 7.61
CA GLY A 385 2.18 27.25 7.42
C GLY A 385 2.53 26.94 5.96
N LEU A 386 1.72 27.43 5.02
CA LEU A 386 1.97 27.29 3.59
C LEU A 386 3.27 28.00 3.16
N GLU A 387 3.51 29.20 3.66
CA GLU A 387 4.73 29.97 3.41
C GLU A 387 5.99 29.22 3.85
N GLY A 388 5.95 28.53 4.99
CA GLY A 388 7.07 27.70 5.42
C GLY A 388 7.27 26.44 4.59
N ILE A 389 6.24 25.93 3.89
CA ILE A 389 6.38 24.90 2.85
C ILE A 389 7.14 25.49 1.66
N TRP A 390 6.79 26.69 1.20
CA TRP A 390 7.42 27.35 0.04
C TRP A 390 8.92 27.55 0.25
N ILE A 391 9.31 28.05 1.42
CA ILE A 391 10.73 28.22 1.79
C ILE A 391 11.51 26.90 1.64
N ARG A 392 10.91 25.78 2.04
CA ARG A 392 11.55 24.45 1.95
C ARG A 392 11.53 23.89 0.55
N PHE A 393 10.46 24.10 -0.22
CA PHE A 393 10.37 23.66 -1.60
C PHE A 393 11.46 24.28 -2.47
N LEU A 394 11.75 25.57 -2.29
CA LEU A 394 12.80 26.25 -3.06
C LEU A 394 14.23 25.73 -2.78
N GLN A 395 14.42 24.94 -1.71
CA GLN A 395 15.71 24.33 -1.33
C GLN A 395 15.95 22.93 -1.93
N GLU A 396 14.95 22.33 -2.57
CA GLU A 396 15.04 21.01 -3.19
C GLU A 396 15.02 21.10 -4.71
N ASP A 397 15.62 20.11 -5.38
CA ASP A 397 15.77 20.12 -6.83
C ASP A 397 14.44 19.84 -7.54
N SER A 398 13.69 18.86 -7.05
CA SER A 398 12.41 18.43 -7.64
C SER A 398 11.43 17.97 -6.56
N PRO A 399 11.00 18.88 -5.67
CA PRO A 399 9.95 18.60 -4.71
C PRO A 399 8.59 18.60 -5.39
N LEU A 400 7.71 17.72 -4.92
CA LEU A 400 6.34 17.59 -5.39
C LEU A 400 5.45 17.30 -4.17
N MET A 401 4.34 18.03 -4.06
CA MET A 401 3.23 17.69 -3.17
C MET A 401 1.95 17.55 -3.98
N ILE A 402 1.15 16.54 -3.66
CA ILE A 402 -0.16 16.34 -4.28
C ILE A 402 -1.20 16.25 -3.17
N TRP A 403 -2.18 17.14 -3.21
CA TRP A 403 -3.28 17.21 -2.24
C TRP A 403 -4.56 16.71 -2.88
N ASN A 404 -5.15 15.66 -2.32
CA ASN A 404 -6.34 15.01 -2.87
C ASN A 404 -7.52 15.20 -1.91
N PRO A 405 -8.62 15.84 -2.35
CA PRO A 405 -9.73 16.21 -1.46
C PRO A 405 -10.55 15.00 -1.05
N TYR A 406 -10.87 14.92 0.24
CA TYR A 406 -11.75 13.89 0.82
C TYR A 406 -13.19 14.42 0.86
N GLY A 407 -13.98 14.12 1.89
CA GLY A 407 -15.40 14.42 1.92
C GLY A 407 -16.23 13.53 0.98
N GLY A 408 -17.47 13.94 0.71
CA GLY A 408 -18.42 13.14 -0.08
C GLY A 408 -18.59 11.73 0.49
N MET A 409 -18.58 10.72 -0.39
CA MET A 409 -18.65 9.31 -0.03
C MET A 409 -17.60 8.86 0.98
N MET A 410 -16.38 9.43 0.95
CA MET A 410 -15.32 9.07 1.91
C MET A 410 -15.72 9.39 3.35
N SER A 411 -16.60 10.38 3.58
CA SER A 411 -17.12 10.70 4.92
C SER A 411 -18.41 9.96 5.29
N LYS A 412 -19.00 9.21 4.36
CA LYS A 412 -20.21 8.39 4.59
C LYS A 412 -19.86 6.96 4.99
N ILE A 413 -18.69 6.47 4.57
CA ILE A 413 -18.19 5.13 4.90
C ILE A 413 -17.59 5.14 6.31
N SER A 414 -17.91 4.13 7.13
CA SER A 414 -17.35 3.97 8.47
C SER A 414 -15.84 3.70 8.42
N GLU A 415 -15.10 4.19 9.42
CA GLU A 415 -13.65 3.92 9.56
C GLU A 415 -13.34 2.42 9.65
N SER A 416 -14.27 1.60 10.13
CA SER A 416 -14.09 0.14 10.31
C SER A 416 -14.70 -0.72 9.20
N GLU A 417 -15.39 -0.12 8.23
CA GLU A 417 -16.03 -0.83 7.10
C GLU A 417 -15.00 -1.65 6.30
N THR A 418 -13.81 -1.07 6.15
CA THR A 418 -12.62 -1.69 5.57
C THR A 418 -11.43 -1.40 6.48
N PRO A 419 -10.29 -2.09 6.33
CA PRO A 419 -9.10 -1.76 7.11
C PRO A 419 -8.59 -0.32 6.92
N PHE A 420 -8.88 0.31 5.78
CA PHE A 420 -8.55 1.71 5.53
C PHE A 420 -9.47 2.63 6.38
N PRO A 421 -8.90 3.39 7.33
CA PRO A 421 -9.70 4.05 8.36
C PRO A 421 -9.93 5.56 8.12
N HIS A 422 -9.26 6.16 7.13
CA HIS A 422 -9.21 7.61 6.94
C HIS A 422 -10.49 8.11 6.24
N ARG A 423 -11.55 8.41 7.01
CA ARG A 423 -12.90 8.62 6.49
C ARG A 423 -13.44 10.00 6.86
N LYS A 424 -14.44 10.06 7.75
CA LYS A 424 -15.08 11.30 8.18
C LYS A 424 -14.11 12.10 9.08
N GLY A 425 -13.94 13.38 8.77
CA GLY A 425 -13.06 14.30 9.52
C GLY A 425 -11.80 14.68 8.76
N ASP A 426 -11.38 13.88 7.79
CA ASP A 426 -10.26 14.22 6.91
C ASP A 426 -10.73 15.15 5.78
N LEU A 427 -10.07 16.32 5.65
CA LEU A 427 -10.32 17.28 4.58
C LEU A 427 -9.64 16.83 3.29
N PHE A 428 -8.38 16.40 3.39
CA PHE A 428 -7.61 15.91 2.25
C PHE A 428 -6.38 15.10 2.70
N MET A 429 -5.88 14.27 1.80
CA MET A 429 -4.61 13.55 1.98
C MET A 429 -3.51 14.28 1.19
N ILE A 430 -2.35 14.42 1.83
CA ILE A 430 -1.12 14.92 1.24
C ILE A 430 -0.22 13.75 0.86
N GLN A 431 0.27 13.78 -0.38
CA GLN A 431 1.43 13.02 -0.80
C GLN A 431 2.64 13.96 -0.89
N TYR A 432 3.75 13.61 -0.24
CA TYR A 432 5.04 14.28 -0.41
C TYR A 432 5.93 13.41 -1.28
N VAL A 433 6.59 13.98 -2.28
CA VAL A 433 7.57 13.30 -3.14
C VAL A 433 8.79 14.21 -3.35
N THR A 434 9.98 13.65 -3.25
CA THR A 434 11.20 14.23 -3.84
C THR A 434 11.75 13.22 -4.82
N GLY A 435 11.92 13.64 -6.07
CA GLY A 435 12.40 12.80 -7.16
C GLY A 435 13.76 13.28 -7.68
N TRP A 436 14.57 12.36 -8.20
CA TRP A 436 15.83 12.68 -8.87
C TRP A 436 16.13 11.68 -9.97
N GLN A 437 17.01 12.06 -10.90
CA GLN A 437 17.32 11.27 -12.11
C GLN A 437 18.70 10.60 -12.06
N ASN A 438 19.64 11.13 -11.27
CA ASN A 438 21.00 10.62 -11.20
C ASN A 438 21.24 9.75 -9.95
N ALA A 439 21.63 8.49 -10.17
CA ALA A 439 22.01 7.54 -9.12
C ALA A 439 23.17 8.05 -8.25
N SER A 440 24.12 8.79 -8.84
CA SER A 440 25.35 9.28 -8.19
C SER A 440 25.14 10.59 -7.42
N GLY A 441 23.92 11.13 -7.40
CA GLY A 441 23.57 12.31 -6.62
C GLY A 441 23.63 12.07 -5.12
N ASN A 442 23.60 13.14 -4.32
CA ASN A 442 23.56 13.04 -2.86
C ASN A 442 22.16 12.58 -2.39
N VAL A 443 21.88 11.27 -2.50
CA VAL A 443 20.63 10.63 -2.04
C VAL A 443 20.32 10.99 -0.59
N GLY A 444 21.36 11.09 0.25
CA GLY A 444 21.25 11.52 1.64
C GLY A 444 20.66 12.92 1.80
N ARG A 445 20.95 13.86 0.89
CA ARG A 445 20.36 15.21 0.89
C ARG A 445 18.85 15.15 0.65
N HIS A 446 18.40 14.44 -0.38
CA HIS A 446 16.97 14.34 -0.71
C HIS A 446 16.16 13.67 0.41
N ILE A 447 16.70 12.59 0.99
CA ILE A 447 16.07 11.92 2.14
C ILE A 447 16.02 12.85 3.36
N LYS A 448 17.11 13.58 3.65
CA LYS A 448 17.17 14.55 4.75
C LYS A 448 16.17 15.70 4.54
N TRP A 449 16.07 16.22 3.32
CA TRP A 449 15.09 17.24 2.96
C TRP A 449 13.66 16.75 3.19
N MET A 450 13.32 15.55 2.68
CA MET A 450 11.99 14.95 2.85
C MET A 450 11.63 14.79 4.33
N ARG A 451 12.55 14.27 5.14
CA ARG A 451 12.36 14.15 6.61
C ARG A 451 12.22 15.52 7.27
N GLY A 452 12.95 16.54 6.81
CA GLY A 452 12.85 17.91 7.30
C GLY A 452 11.51 18.57 6.99
N LEU A 453 11.01 18.43 5.76
CA LEU A 453 9.67 18.90 5.37
C LEU A 453 8.59 18.17 6.16
N TYR A 454 8.65 16.84 6.23
CA TYR A 454 7.67 16.05 6.96
C TYR A 454 7.65 16.38 8.47
N LYS A 455 8.81 16.64 9.07
CA LYS A 455 8.90 17.14 10.45
C LYS A 455 8.26 18.52 10.59
N TYR A 456 8.49 19.42 9.65
CA TYR A 456 7.86 20.76 9.66
C TYR A 456 6.33 20.69 9.61
N MET A 457 5.77 19.72 8.87
CA MET A 457 4.32 19.55 8.73
C MET A 457 3.61 18.99 9.98
N THR A 458 4.35 18.46 10.96
CA THR A 458 3.80 17.82 12.16
C THR A 458 2.68 18.59 12.88
N PRO A 459 2.75 19.92 13.11
CA PRO A 459 1.69 20.62 13.84
C PRO A 459 0.44 20.92 13.01
N TYR A 460 0.45 20.65 11.70
CA TYR A 460 -0.63 21.03 10.77
C TYR A 460 -1.41 19.84 10.19
N VAL A 461 -1.06 18.63 10.59
CA VAL A 461 -1.64 17.38 10.08
C VAL A 461 -2.24 16.58 11.23
N SER A 462 -2.91 15.47 10.92
CA SER A 462 -3.49 14.58 11.92
C SER A 462 -2.47 14.17 12.99
N LYS A 463 -2.99 13.96 14.21
CA LYS A 463 -2.19 13.63 15.39
C LYS A 463 -2.93 12.60 16.24
N ASN A 464 -2.16 11.75 16.91
CA ASN A 464 -2.66 10.70 17.82
C ASN A 464 -3.67 9.72 17.18
N PRO A 465 -3.26 8.92 16.18
CA PRO A 465 -1.94 8.86 15.56
C PRO A 465 -1.77 9.91 14.45
N ARG A 466 -0.51 10.20 14.08
CA ARG A 466 -0.23 10.91 12.81
C ARG A 466 -0.39 9.92 11.67
N GLU A 467 -1.52 10.05 10.98
CA GLU A 467 -2.05 9.12 10.00
C GLU A 467 -1.22 9.08 8.72
N ALA A 468 -1.16 7.92 8.07
CA ALA A 468 -0.40 7.69 6.84
C ALA A 468 -1.12 6.66 5.97
N TYR A 469 -0.91 6.71 4.65
CA TYR A 469 -1.54 5.80 3.71
C TYR A 469 -0.63 4.60 3.40
N VAL A 470 -1.11 3.37 3.60
CA VAL A 470 -0.30 2.13 3.45
C VAL A 470 0.28 1.94 2.04
N ASN A 471 -0.45 2.33 0.99
CA ASN A 471 0.06 2.23 -0.39
C ASN A 471 1.18 3.25 -0.67
N TYR A 472 1.35 4.27 0.18
CA TYR A 472 2.51 5.17 0.21
C TYR A 472 3.48 4.75 1.30
N ARG A 473 3.89 3.49 1.23
CA ARG A 473 4.74 2.83 2.21
C ARG A 473 5.94 3.70 2.58
N ASP A 474 6.17 3.83 3.88
CA ASP A 474 7.26 4.62 4.46
C ASP A 474 7.93 3.86 5.60
N LEU A 475 9.12 3.31 5.36
CA LEU A 475 9.87 2.55 6.37
C LEU A 475 10.40 3.44 7.51
N ASP A 476 10.41 4.78 7.34
CA ASP A 476 10.77 5.70 8.43
C ASP A 476 9.73 5.71 9.57
N LEU A 477 8.50 5.23 9.33
CA LEU A 477 7.47 5.09 10.37
C LEU A 477 7.80 3.95 11.36
N GLY A 478 8.72 3.06 10.99
CA GLY A 478 9.11 1.87 11.73
C GLY A 478 8.92 0.60 10.90
N MET A 479 9.64 -0.46 11.26
CA MET A 479 9.61 -1.73 10.54
C MET A 479 9.87 -2.91 11.48
N ASN A 480 9.34 -4.08 11.10
CA ASN A 480 9.83 -5.38 11.52
C ASN A 480 11.30 -5.54 11.08
N ARG A 481 12.15 -6.12 11.93
CA ARG A 481 13.60 -6.23 11.69
C ARG A 481 14.08 -7.63 11.31
N ASN A 482 13.27 -8.66 11.55
CA ASN A 482 13.59 -10.05 11.24
C ASN A 482 12.29 -10.88 11.24
N THR A 483 12.42 -12.20 11.09
CA THR A 483 11.32 -13.17 11.11
C THR A 483 10.49 -13.16 12.39
N ARG A 484 11.08 -12.77 13.53
CA ARG A 484 10.40 -12.63 14.83
C ARG A 484 9.82 -11.24 14.98
N THR A 485 8.60 -11.07 14.50
CA THR A 485 7.86 -9.81 14.61
C THR A 485 7.45 -9.51 16.06
N ASN A 486 7.42 -8.22 16.41
CA ASN A 486 6.98 -7.76 17.73
C ASN A 486 5.74 -6.87 17.56
N PHE A 487 4.59 -7.34 18.05
CA PHE A 487 3.31 -6.65 17.91
C PHE A 487 3.34 -5.22 18.49
N LYS A 488 3.95 -5.01 19.67
CA LYS A 488 4.06 -3.69 20.32
C LYS A 488 4.85 -2.69 19.47
N ARG A 489 5.93 -3.13 18.83
CA ARG A 489 6.69 -2.29 17.89
C ARG A 489 5.90 -2.03 16.61
N ALA A 490 5.22 -3.04 16.09
CA ALA A 490 4.43 -2.93 14.89
C ALA A 490 3.25 -1.97 15.05
N ARG A 491 2.61 -1.94 16.22
CA ARG A 491 1.51 -1.01 16.55
C ARG A 491 1.88 0.46 16.33
N VAL A 492 3.14 0.83 16.46
CA VAL A 492 3.60 2.23 16.26
C VAL A 492 3.36 2.70 14.82
N TRP A 493 3.70 1.89 13.82
CA TRP A 493 3.40 2.21 12.42
C TRP A 493 2.01 1.71 12.00
N GLY A 494 1.54 0.62 12.60
CA GLY A 494 0.22 0.03 12.34
C GLY A 494 -0.93 0.99 12.65
N ALA A 495 -0.88 1.67 13.79
CA ALA A 495 -1.88 2.68 14.14
C ALA A 495 -1.87 3.87 13.16
N LYS A 496 -0.73 4.20 12.55
CA LYS A 496 -0.66 5.27 11.55
C LYS A 496 -1.38 4.90 10.26
N TYR A 497 -1.24 3.65 9.81
CA TYR A 497 -1.88 3.16 8.59
C TYR A 497 -3.34 2.75 8.78
N TYR A 498 -3.71 2.27 9.96
CA TYR A 498 -4.99 1.58 10.15
C TYR A 498 -5.78 2.05 11.38
N LYS A 499 -5.28 3.03 12.15
CA LYS A 499 -5.88 3.43 13.44
C LYS A 499 -6.19 2.18 14.28
N ASP A 500 -7.42 2.04 14.75
CA ASP A 500 -7.84 0.94 15.61
C ASP A 500 -8.05 -0.38 14.84
N ASN A 501 -8.21 -0.32 13.51
CA ASN A 501 -8.34 -1.52 12.66
C ASN A 501 -7.09 -2.41 12.67
N PHE A 502 -5.94 -1.89 13.13
CA PHE A 502 -4.69 -2.67 13.21
C PHE A 502 -4.83 -3.91 14.09
N TYR A 503 -5.63 -3.85 15.16
CA TYR A 503 -5.85 -4.98 16.06
C TYR A 503 -6.63 -6.10 15.39
N ARG A 504 -7.73 -5.76 14.71
CA ARG A 504 -8.52 -6.73 13.93
C ARG A 504 -7.68 -7.37 12.84
N LEU A 505 -6.86 -6.59 12.13
CA LEU A 505 -5.91 -7.12 11.13
C LEU A 505 -4.94 -8.15 11.75
N ALA A 506 -4.37 -7.87 12.92
CA ALA A 506 -3.47 -8.80 13.59
C ALA A 506 -4.16 -10.06 14.11
N LEU A 507 -5.43 -9.96 14.53
CA LEU A 507 -6.26 -11.11 14.89
C LEU A 507 -6.46 -12.02 13.68
N VAL A 508 -6.90 -11.47 12.53
CA VAL A 508 -7.09 -12.24 11.30
C VAL A 508 -5.77 -12.87 10.86
N LYS A 509 -4.67 -12.10 10.87
CA LYS A 509 -3.32 -12.60 10.56
C LYS A 509 -2.95 -13.82 11.43
N SER A 510 -3.31 -13.81 12.71
CA SER A 510 -3.02 -14.90 13.65
C SER A 510 -3.76 -16.19 13.32
N ILE A 511 -4.90 -16.09 12.62
CA ILE A 511 -5.74 -17.21 12.22
C ILE A 511 -5.28 -17.76 10.87
N VAL A 512 -5.12 -16.89 9.88
CA VAL A 512 -4.88 -17.30 8.48
C VAL A 512 -3.41 -17.59 8.17
N ASP A 513 -2.47 -16.99 8.91
CA ASP A 513 -1.04 -17.21 8.75
C ASP A 513 -0.31 -17.16 10.11
N PRO A 514 -0.54 -18.17 10.99
CA PRO A 514 0.04 -18.21 12.33
C PRO A 514 1.57 -18.35 12.33
N GLU A 515 2.15 -18.89 11.25
CA GLU A 515 3.58 -19.10 11.03
C GLU A 515 4.26 -17.86 10.41
N ASN A 516 3.48 -16.84 10.05
CA ASN A 516 3.96 -15.59 9.47
C ASN A 516 4.80 -15.79 8.19
N ILE A 517 4.33 -16.67 7.30
CA ILE A 517 5.03 -16.95 6.04
C ILE A 517 4.93 -15.76 5.07
N PHE A 518 3.79 -15.06 5.06
CA PHE A 518 3.61 -13.81 4.31
C PHE A 518 4.08 -12.65 5.18
N ARG A 519 5.34 -12.25 4.98
CA ARG A 519 5.97 -11.21 5.80
C ARG A 519 6.83 -10.27 4.97
N HIS A 520 6.95 -9.05 5.46
CA HIS A 520 7.87 -8.03 4.96
C HIS A 520 8.13 -6.99 6.07
N GLU A 521 8.87 -5.95 5.74
CA GLU A 521 9.31 -4.89 6.65
C GLU A 521 8.16 -4.25 7.43
N GLN A 522 6.98 -4.08 6.84
CA GLN A 522 5.79 -3.53 7.51
C GLN A 522 4.56 -4.45 7.42
N SER A 523 4.76 -5.78 7.43
CA SER A 523 3.63 -6.72 7.34
C SER A 523 2.92 -6.79 8.68
N ILE A 524 1.60 -6.99 8.65
CA ILE A 524 0.82 -7.21 9.87
C ILE A 524 1.41 -8.43 10.58
N PRO A 525 1.87 -8.28 11.84
CA PRO A 525 2.38 -9.41 12.58
C PRO A 525 1.22 -10.19 13.20
N PRO A 526 1.32 -11.51 13.34
CA PRO A 526 0.36 -12.24 14.14
C PRO A 526 0.56 -11.87 15.63
N LEU A 527 -0.52 -11.97 16.42
CA LEU A 527 -0.51 -11.68 17.85
C LEU A 527 0.46 -12.60 18.61
N PRO A 528 0.98 -12.18 19.77
CA PRO A 528 1.75 -13.05 20.67
C PRO A 528 0.98 -14.31 21.08
N LEU A 529 1.69 -15.42 21.30
CA LEU A 529 1.06 -16.73 21.59
C LEU A 529 0.11 -16.69 22.81
N HIS A 530 0.46 -15.96 23.88
CA HIS A 530 -0.40 -15.83 25.06
C HIS A 530 -1.74 -15.16 24.75
N MET A 531 -1.76 -14.13 23.88
CA MET A 531 -3.00 -13.50 23.41
C MET A 531 -3.80 -14.48 22.54
N ARG A 532 -3.16 -15.27 21.68
CA ARG A 532 -3.85 -16.29 20.87
C ARG A 532 -4.53 -17.35 21.73
N LEU A 533 -3.88 -17.78 22.82
CA LEU A 533 -4.41 -18.78 23.74
C LEU A 533 -5.58 -18.26 24.56
N PHE A 534 -5.59 -16.98 24.95
CA PHE A 534 -6.73 -16.35 25.61
C PHE A 534 -8.01 -16.43 24.76
N PHE A 535 -7.91 -16.13 23.46
CA PHE A 535 -9.03 -16.24 22.53
C PHE A 535 -9.44 -17.68 22.25
N LYS A 536 -8.49 -18.64 22.25
CA LYS A 536 -8.82 -20.08 22.15
C LYS A 536 -9.46 -20.65 23.42
N GLY A 537 -9.08 -20.18 24.61
CA GLY A 537 -9.60 -20.67 25.89
C GLY A 537 -11.07 -20.32 26.16
N LYS A 538 -11.59 -19.26 25.52
CA LYS A 538 -13.02 -18.90 25.56
C LYS A 538 -13.86 -19.58 24.47
N SER A 539 -13.26 -20.47 23.66
CA SER A 539 -13.93 -21.10 22.50
C SER A 539 -15.00 -22.16 22.80
N GLY A 540 -15.32 -22.40 24.08
CA GLY A 540 -16.59 -23.06 24.44
C GLY A 540 -17.83 -22.26 23.99
N TYR A 541 -17.66 -20.99 23.63
CA TYR A 541 -18.67 -20.08 23.08
C TYR A 541 -18.32 -19.57 21.67
N ALA A 542 -17.51 -20.30 20.89
CA ALA A 542 -17.13 -19.90 19.54
C ALA A 542 -18.24 -20.19 18.50
N LYS A 543 -19.26 -19.33 18.47
CA LYS A 543 -20.04 -19.08 17.23
C LYS A 543 -20.16 -17.61 16.85
N GLU A 544 -19.74 -16.67 17.69
CA GLU A 544 -19.72 -15.25 17.36
C GLU A 544 -18.40 -14.65 17.85
N LEU A 545 -17.66 -14.02 16.92
CA LEU A 545 -16.48 -13.22 17.28
C LEU A 545 -16.95 -11.94 17.98
N VAL A 546 -16.35 -11.68 19.13
CA VAL A 546 -16.64 -10.56 20.02
C VAL A 546 -16.53 -9.23 19.25
N PRO A 547 -17.54 -8.32 19.34
CA PRO A 547 -17.49 -7.00 18.70
C PRO A 547 -16.22 -6.22 19.06
N ALA A 548 -15.74 -5.35 18.18
CA ALA A 548 -14.54 -4.53 18.40
C ALA A 548 -14.56 -3.75 19.72
N THR A 549 -15.72 -3.27 20.15
CA THR A 549 -15.93 -2.57 21.43
C THR A 549 -15.70 -3.48 22.64
N ALA A 550 -16.14 -4.73 22.58
CA ALA A 550 -15.89 -5.71 23.63
C ALA A 550 -14.45 -6.25 23.60
N LEU A 551 -13.72 -6.12 22.48
CA LEU A 551 -12.28 -6.37 22.41
C LEU A 551 -11.44 -5.25 23.05
N GLU A 552 -11.92 -3.99 23.02
CA GLU A 552 -11.31 -2.86 23.74
C GLU A 552 -11.51 -2.98 25.26
N GLU A 553 -12.71 -3.35 25.73
CA GLU A 553 -12.96 -3.62 27.16
C GLU A 553 -12.10 -4.80 27.67
N LEU A 554 -11.96 -5.85 26.86
CA LEU A 554 -11.06 -6.98 27.17
C LEU A 554 -9.58 -6.58 27.16
N TRP A 555 -9.20 -5.56 26.38
CA TRP A 555 -7.85 -5.03 26.32
C TRP A 555 -7.52 -4.17 27.54
N GLU A 556 -8.42 -3.30 28.00
CA GLU A 556 -8.26 -2.55 29.25
C GLU A 556 -8.17 -3.50 30.46
N LEU A 557 -9.00 -4.55 30.50
CA LEU A 557 -8.91 -5.61 31.52
C LEU A 557 -7.56 -6.35 31.51
N LEU A 558 -6.96 -6.55 30.33
CA LEU A 558 -5.65 -7.20 30.21
C LEU A 558 -4.49 -6.25 30.54
N LEU A 559 -4.64 -4.95 30.29
CA LEU A 559 -3.68 -3.93 30.73
C LEU A 559 -3.70 -3.75 32.25
N GLU A 560 -4.88 -3.74 32.89
CA GLU A 560 -5.02 -3.67 34.35
C GLU A 560 -4.34 -4.85 35.06
N GLN A 561 -4.31 -6.04 34.45
CA GLN A 561 -3.60 -7.20 35.00
C GLN A 561 -2.08 -7.15 34.83
N GLU A 562 -1.54 -6.31 33.93
CA GLU A 562 -0.10 -6.09 33.76
C GLU A 562 0.45 -4.91 34.58
N PHE A 563 -0.41 -4.06 35.16
CA PHE A 563 -0.01 -2.93 36.01
C PHE A 563 -0.69 -3.00 37.40
N PRO A 564 -0.08 -3.64 38.43
CA PRO A 564 -0.39 -3.22 39.79
C PRO A 564 0.04 -1.75 39.90
N VAL A 565 -0.92 -0.88 40.22
CA VAL A 565 -0.71 0.55 40.46
C VAL A 565 0.48 0.74 41.40
N VAL A 566 1.65 1.07 40.85
CA VAL A 566 2.69 1.76 41.62
C VAL A 566 2.28 3.22 41.61
N ALA A 567 1.66 3.63 42.71
CA ALA A 567 1.23 5.01 42.92
C ALA A 567 2.43 5.95 42.76
N PHE A 568 2.46 6.70 41.66
CA PHE A 568 3.24 7.92 41.56
C PHE A 568 2.46 9.03 42.28
N THR A 569 2.89 9.39 43.48
CA THR A 569 2.46 10.64 44.13
C THR A 569 3.08 11.84 43.38
N PRO A 570 2.29 12.85 42.97
CA PRO A 570 2.84 14.07 42.41
C PRO A 570 3.41 14.98 43.51
N TYR A 571 4.43 15.74 43.14
CA TYR A 571 5.14 16.77 43.91
C TYR A 571 4.31 17.58 44.92
N GLY A 572 4.91 17.85 46.09
CA GLY A 572 4.75 19.15 46.75
C GLY A 572 4.92 19.18 48.27
N GLY A 573 5.94 19.90 48.75
CA GLY A 573 5.73 20.96 49.74
C GLY A 573 5.56 20.59 51.22
N LYS A 574 6.41 21.22 52.03
CA LYS A 574 6.38 21.39 53.50
C LYS A 574 5.02 21.23 54.19
N MET A 575 5.03 20.41 55.26
CA MET A 575 4.00 20.34 56.29
C MET A 575 3.72 21.70 56.95
N SER A 576 2.45 22.09 56.99
CA SER A 576 1.85 22.84 58.10
C SER A 576 0.61 22.08 58.59
N LYS A 577 0.53 21.91 59.91
CA LYS A 577 -0.58 21.28 60.65
C LYS A 577 -1.80 22.20 60.64
N ILE A 578 -3.02 21.61 60.67
CA ILE A 578 -4.22 21.94 61.51
C ILE A 578 -5.46 21.17 60.94
N PRO A 579 -6.45 20.77 61.77
CA PRO A 579 -7.11 19.46 61.70
C PRO A 579 -8.50 19.44 61.06
N PHE A 580 -8.96 18.23 60.67
CA PHE A 580 -10.35 17.91 60.35
C PHE A 580 -11.12 17.43 61.59
N PRO A 581 -12.43 17.73 61.71
CA PRO A 581 -13.35 16.96 62.54
C PRO A 581 -14.27 16.04 61.71
N HIS A 582 -14.45 14.82 62.22
CA HIS A 582 -15.59 13.88 62.11
C HIS A 582 -16.13 13.54 60.69
N GLY A 583 -16.40 12.30 60.29
CA GLY A 583 -16.62 11.05 61.00
C GLY A 583 -17.53 10.19 60.10
N ASN A 584 -17.32 8.88 60.13
CA ASN A 584 -18.27 7.77 59.88
C ASN A 584 -17.68 6.66 59.00
N SER A 585 -17.36 5.59 59.71
CA SER A 585 -17.14 4.22 59.28
C SER A 585 -18.41 3.59 58.71
N PHE A 586 -18.27 2.80 57.64
CA PHE A 586 -19.12 1.64 57.39
C PHE A 586 -18.26 0.46 56.93
N SER A 587 -18.27 -0.59 57.75
CA SER A 587 -17.73 -1.93 57.52
C SER A 587 -18.85 -2.88 57.12
N PHE A 588 -18.57 -3.90 56.30
CA PHE A 588 -19.32 -5.16 56.21
C PHE A 588 -18.49 -6.23 55.44
N PRO A 589 -18.77 -7.54 55.62
CA PRO A 589 -17.84 -8.44 56.32
C PRO A 589 -17.38 -9.68 55.52
N SER A 590 -16.32 -10.29 56.09
CA SER A 590 -15.78 -11.67 56.00
C SER A 590 -15.90 -12.47 54.71
#